data_AF-A0A950DY40-F1
#
_entry.id   AF-A0A950DY40-F1
#
_cell.length_a   1.000
_cell.length_b   1.000
_cell.length_c   1.000
_cell.angle_alpha   90.00
_cell.angle_beta   90.00
_cell.angle_gamma   90.00
#
_symmetry.space_group_name_H-M   'P 1'
#
loop_
_entity.id
_entity.type
_entity.pdbx_description
1 polymer ?
#
loop_
_entity_poly.entity_id
_entity_poly.type
_entity_poly.pdbx_seq_one_letter_code
_entity_poly.pdbx_strand_id
1 'polypeptide(L)'
;MKGDISLKESGWCVLRAWSEKAQYPVMDQYAYATTSPVYVTIGGKRAYSKEDADYFKAWIDRTIEITDAYPDWNSPEEKQGVMKKLRAARAIYDSLK
;
A
#
# COMPACT_ATOMS: atom_id res chain seq x y z
N MET A 1 10.17 -28.81 -1.33
CA MET A 1 9.89 -28.04 -2.56
C MET A 1 10.88 -26.89 -2.66
N LYS A 2 11.41 -26.63 -3.84
CA LYS A 2 12.26 -25.47 -4.15
C LYS A 2 11.70 -24.83 -5.42
N GLY A 3 11.72 -23.50 -5.48
CA GLY A 3 11.38 -22.74 -6.68
C GLY A 3 12.31 -21.54 -6.78
N ASP A 4 12.54 -21.08 -8.00
CA ASP A 4 13.41 -19.96 -8.31
C ASP A 4 12.59 -18.93 -9.11
N ILE A 5 12.80 -17.64 -8.84
CA ILE A 5 12.15 -16.52 -9.53
C ILE A 5 13.22 -15.54 -10.01
N SER A 6 13.10 -15.10 -11.26
CA SER A 6 13.98 -14.07 -11.82
C SER A 6 13.42 -12.68 -11.53
N LEU A 7 14.24 -11.79 -10.95
CA LEU A 7 13.91 -10.40 -10.68
C LEU A 7 14.75 -9.49 -11.57
N LYS A 8 14.11 -8.52 -12.23
CA LYS A 8 14.78 -7.57 -13.14
C LYS A 8 15.01 -6.20 -12.51
N GLU A 9 14.22 -5.87 -11.50
CA GLU A 9 14.23 -4.59 -10.81
C GLU A 9 14.13 -4.76 -9.29
N SER A 10 14.51 -3.72 -8.56
CA SER A 10 14.38 -3.68 -7.11
C SER A 10 12.92 -3.68 -6.71
N GLY A 11 12.60 -4.34 -5.61
CA GLY A 11 11.22 -4.51 -5.17
C GLY A 11 11.13 -5.30 -3.89
N TRP A 12 10.00 -5.96 -3.71
CA TRP A 12 9.80 -6.91 -2.64
C TRP A 12 8.93 -8.05 -3.13
N CYS A 13 9.07 -9.21 -2.49
CA CYS A 13 8.20 -10.36 -2.74
C CYS A 13 7.80 -11.02 -1.42
N VAL A 14 6.71 -11.76 -1.45
CA VAL A 14 6.28 -12.65 -0.37
C VAL A 14 6.00 -14.02 -0.94
N LEU A 15 6.28 -15.06 -0.16
CA LEU A 15 5.77 -16.38 -0.47
C LEU A 15 4.40 -16.52 0.18
N ARG A 16 3.39 -16.90 -0.61
CA ARG A 16 2.03 -17.15 -0.13
C ARG A 16 1.70 -18.64 -0.24
N ALA A 17 1.25 -19.22 0.87
CA ALA A 17 0.59 -20.51 0.89
C ALA A 17 -0.90 -20.27 1.16
N TRP A 18 -1.76 -21.04 0.49
CA TRP A 18 -3.21 -20.96 0.66
C TRP A 18 -3.82 -22.35 0.45
N SER A 19 -4.99 -22.58 1.05
CA SER A 19 -5.77 -23.80 0.83
C SER A 19 -6.95 -23.53 -0.11
N GLU A 20 -7.20 -24.46 -1.04
CA GLU A 20 -8.39 -24.41 -1.91
C GLU A 20 -9.70 -24.68 -1.15
N LYS A 21 -9.61 -25.33 0.01
CA LYS A 21 -10.75 -25.76 0.83
C LYS A 21 -10.46 -25.54 2.30
N ALA A 22 -11.53 -25.45 3.08
CA ALA A 22 -11.46 -25.50 4.54
C ALA A 22 -10.89 -26.85 5.01
N GLN A 23 -10.12 -26.84 6.09
CA GLN A 23 -9.60 -28.06 6.72
C GLN A 23 -9.67 -27.97 8.23
N TYR A 24 -10.46 -28.85 8.85
CA TYR A 24 -10.55 -28.97 10.30
C TYR A 24 -9.16 -29.30 10.91
N PRO A 25 -8.75 -28.68 12.04
CA PRO A 25 -9.52 -27.77 12.90
C PRO A 25 -9.37 -26.27 12.57
N VAL A 26 -8.80 -25.90 11.42
CA VAL A 26 -8.67 -24.49 11.03
C VAL A 26 -10.03 -23.97 10.60
N MET A 27 -10.64 -23.13 11.46
CA MET A 27 -11.97 -22.54 11.23
C MET A 27 -11.93 -21.35 10.26
N ASP A 28 -11.21 -21.51 9.16
CA ASP A 28 -11.14 -20.57 8.06
C ASP A 28 -11.48 -21.31 6.75
N GLN A 29 -12.34 -20.70 5.93
CA GLN A 29 -12.71 -21.25 4.63
C GLN A 29 -11.55 -21.20 3.63
N TYR A 30 -10.66 -20.22 3.78
CA TYR A 30 -9.52 -19.97 2.91
C TYR A 30 -8.30 -19.65 3.75
N ALA A 31 -7.80 -20.64 4.50
CA ALA A 31 -6.60 -20.47 5.29
C ALA A 31 -5.44 -20.00 4.40
N TYR A 32 -4.84 -18.87 4.75
CA TYR A 32 -3.72 -18.28 4.02
C TYR A 32 -2.59 -17.93 4.98
N ALA A 33 -1.36 -18.05 4.48
CA ALA A 33 -0.17 -17.64 5.19
C ALA A 33 0.77 -16.94 4.21
N THR A 34 1.44 -15.89 4.70
CA THR A 34 2.49 -15.21 3.96
C THR A 34 3.74 -15.10 4.81
N THR A 35 4.90 -15.08 4.16
CA THR A 35 6.13 -14.63 4.84
C THR A 35 6.06 -13.12 5.12
N SER A 36 6.95 -12.63 5.97
CA SER A 36 7.33 -11.22 5.93
C SER A 36 7.84 -10.86 4.52
N PRO A 37 7.69 -9.60 4.08
CA PRO A 37 8.21 -9.16 2.79
C PRO A 37 9.73 -9.31 2.74
N VAL A 38 10.22 -9.92 1.66
CA VAL A 38 11.63 -10.00 1.33
C VAL A 38 11.94 -8.87 0.36
N TYR A 39 12.72 -7.89 0.82
CA TYR A 39 13.13 -6.76 0.01
C TYR A 39 14.38 -7.09 -0.81
N VAL A 40 14.37 -6.72 -2.08
CA VAL A 40 15.46 -6.97 -3.02
C VAL A 40 15.89 -5.67 -3.66
N THR A 41 17.19 -5.38 -3.58
CA THR A 41 17.80 -4.20 -4.21
C THR A 41 18.75 -4.67 -5.30
N ILE A 42 18.45 -4.32 -6.55
CA ILE A 42 19.24 -4.68 -7.74
C ILE A 42 20.01 -3.44 -8.22
N GLY A 43 21.33 -3.58 -8.35
CA GLY A 43 22.20 -2.51 -8.85
C GLY A 43 22.18 -1.24 -8.01
N GLY A 44 21.90 -1.34 -6.70
CA GLY A 44 21.81 -0.19 -5.79
C GLY A 44 20.62 0.75 -6.04
N LYS A 45 19.71 0.41 -6.96
CA LYS A 45 18.54 1.23 -7.27
C LYS A 45 17.43 0.99 -6.24
N ARG A 46 16.76 2.04 -5.78
CA ARG A 46 15.57 1.91 -4.94
C ARG A 46 14.43 1.26 -5.74
N ALA A 47 13.61 0.45 -5.07
CA ALA A 47 12.33 0.01 -5.63
C ALA A 47 11.42 1.22 -5.91
N TYR A 48 11.01 1.41 -7.15
CA TYR A 48 10.15 2.51 -7.57
C TYR A 48 9.18 2.04 -8.65
N SER A 49 7.92 2.45 -8.53
CA SER A 49 6.85 2.20 -9.47
C SER A 49 6.12 3.53 -9.68
N LYS A 50 6.17 4.03 -10.92
CA LYS A 50 5.52 5.31 -11.26
C LYS A 50 4.01 5.14 -11.24
N GLU A 51 3.53 4.01 -11.74
CA GLU A 51 2.13 3.63 -11.80
C GLU A 51 1.51 3.58 -10.40
N ASP A 52 2.22 2.97 -9.43
CA ASP A 52 1.75 2.94 -8.03
C ASP A 52 1.72 4.35 -7.43
N ALA A 53 2.75 5.16 -7.67
CA ALA A 53 2.81 6.53 -7.16
C ALA A 53 1.66 7.40 -7.71
N ASP A 54 1.37 7.29 -9.01
CA ASP A 54 0.26 8.01 -9.65
C ASP A 54 -1.11 7.50 -9.13
N TYR A 55 -1.26 6.19 -8.91
CA TYR A 55 -2.46 5.61 -8.31
C TYR A 55 -2.72 6.13 -6.89
N PHE A 56 -1.72 6.08 -6.00
CA PHE A 56 -1.87 6.55 -4.63
C PHE A 56 -2.08 8.05 -4.54
N LYS A 57 -1.45 8.83 -5.43
CA LYS A 57 -1.72 10.26 -5.56
C LYS A 57 -3.18 10.53 -5.91
N ALA A 58 -3.73 9.85 -6.93
CA ALA A 58 -5.14 9.99 -7.30
C ALA A 58 -6.08 9.59 -6.15
N TRP A 59 -5.72 8.56 -5.38
CA TRP A 59 -6.51 8.16 -4.22
C TRP A 59 -6.49 9.20 -3.09
N ILE A 60 -5.34 9.85 -2.85
CA ILE A 60 -5.23 10.95 -1.89
C ILE A 60 -6.06 12.15 -2.36
N ASP A 61 -6.03 12.47 -3.66
CA ASP A 61 -6.84 13.55 -4.23
C ASP A 61 -8.34 13.29 -3.97
N ARG A 62 -8.83 12.08 -4.24
CA ARG A 62 -10.20 11.67 -3.90
C ARG A 62 -10.49 11.76 -2.40
N THR A 63 -9.54 11.37 -1.55
CA THR A 63 -9.69 11.43 -0.09
C THR A 63 -9.81 12.88 0.38
N ILE A 64 -9.01 13.79 -0.18
CA ILE A 64 -9.07 15.23 0.08
C ILE A 64 -10.46 15.77 -0.30
N GLU A 65 -10.98 15.44 -1.48
CA GLU A 65 -12.31 15.88 -1.94
C GLU A 65 -13.43 15.46 -0.96
N ILE A 66 -13.47 14.19 -0.58
CA ILE A 66 -14.48 13.66 0.33
C ILE A 66 -14.34 14.30 1.73
N THR A 67 -13.10 14.43 2.21
CA THR A 67 -12.81 15.01 3.54
C THR A 67 -13.20 16.49 3.60
N ASP A 68 -12.98 17.24 2.51
CA ASP A 68 -13.35 18.65 2.45
C ASP A 68 -14.87 18.85 2.39
N ALA A 69 -15.59 17.98 1.67
CA ALA A 69 -17.04 18.01 1.59
C ALA A 69 -17.75 17.55 2.88
N TYR A 70 -17.05 16.88 3.80
CA TYR A 70 -17.65 16.39 5.04
C TYR A 70 -18.04 17.55 5.98
N PRO A 71 -19.30 17.64 6.43
CA PRO A 71 -19.78 18.78 7.21
C PRO A 71 -19.53 18.66 8.72
N ASP A 72 -19.51 17.44 9.26
CA ASP A 72 -19.65 17.20 10.71
C ASP A 72 -18.30 17.07 11.42
N TRP A 73 -17.52 18.15 11.41
CA TRP A 73 -16.26 18.24 12.14
C TRP A 73 -16.46 18.68 13.59
N ASN A 74 -15.63 18.20 14.52
CA ASN A 74 -15.71 18.66 15.91
C ASN A 74 -15.26 20.13 16.03
N SER A 75 -14.30 20.55 15.21
CA SER A 75 -13.91 21.96 15.09
C SER A 75 -13.29 22.30 13.72
N PRO A 76 -13.27 23.60 13.33
CA PRO A 76 -12.56 24.05 12.12
C PRO A 76 -11.05 23.76 12.16
N GLU A 77 -10.43 23.84 13.33
CA GLU A 77 -9.00 23.60 13.53
C GLU A 77 -8.65 22.13 13.30
N GLU A 78 -9.52 21.21 13.74
CA GLU A 78 -9.40 19.78 13.46
C GLU A 78 -9.41 19.54 11.94
N LYS A 79 -10.42 20.07 11.24
CA LYS A 79 -10.52 19.95 9.77
C LYS A 79 -9.25 20.46 9.09
N GLN A 80 -8.78 21.65 9.47
CA GLN A 80 -7.58 22.24 8.90
C GLN A 80 -6.34 21.35 9.15
N GLY A 81 -6.21 20.79 10.36
CA GLY A 81 -5.14 19.88 10.72
C GLY A 81 -5.14 18.59 9.89
N VAL A 82 -6.31 17.98 9.66
CA VAL A 82 -6.45 16.80 8.80
C VAL A 82 -6.13 17.14 7.35
N MET A 83 -6.69 18.22 6.81
CA MET A 83 -6.42 18.66 5.43
C MET A 83 -4.94 18.95 5.20
N LYS A 84 -4.24 19.53 6.18
CA LYS A 84 -2.78 19.75 6.11
C LYS A 84 -2.02 18.42 6.00
N LYS A 85 -2.40 17.41 6.77
CA LYS A 85 -1.76 16.08 6.73
C LYS A 85 -1.98 15.39 5.38
N LEU A 86 -3.19 15.45 4.84
CA LEU A 86 -3.51 14.86 3.53
C LEU A 86 -2.71 15.53 2.40
N ARG A 87 -2.63 16.87 2.39
CA ARG A 87 -1.82 17.60 1.41
C ARG A 87 -0.33 17.30 1.54
N ALA A 88 0.18 17.15 2.77
CA ALA A 88 1.57 16.75 3.00
C ALA A 88 1.84 15.33 2.47
N ALA A 89 0.91 14.39 2.68
CA ALA A 89 1.01 13.04 2.12
C ALA A 89 1.03 13.07 0.58
N ARG A 90 0.15 13.85 -0.06
CA ARG A 90 0.14 14.04 -1.52
C ARG A 90 1.49 14.54 -2.05
N ALA A 91 2.08 15.53 -1.38
CA ALA A 91 3.35 16.13 -1.79
C ALA A 91 4.51 15.12 -1.77
N ILE A 92 4.46 14.09 -0.91
CA ILE A 92 5.44 13.00 -0.94
C ILE A 92 5.37 12.28 -2.29
N TYR A 93 4.19 11.90 -2.75
CA TYR A 93 4.02 11.22 -4.04
C TYR A 93 4.36 12.12 -5.23
N ASP A 94 4.13 13.43 -5.14
CA ASP A 94 4.58 14.39 -6.16
C ASP A 94 6.11 14.44 -6.31
N SER A 95 6.84 14.17 -5.22
CA SER A 95 8.30 14.13 -5.22
C SER A 95 8.89 12.82 -5.75
N LEU A 96 8.07 11.77 -5.86
CA LEU A 96 8.48 10.46 -6.36
C LEU A 96 8.49 10.49 -7.90
N LYS A 97 9.61 10.93 -8.48
CA LYS A 97 9.90 10.92 -9.91
C LYS A 97 10.85 9.80 -10.30
#